data_AF-A0A4R4IWN8-F1
#
_entry.id   AF-A0A4R4IWN8-F1
#
_cell.length_a   1.000
_cell.length_b   1.000
_cell.length_c   1.000
_cell.angle_alpha   90.00
_cell.angle_beta   90.00
_cell.angle_gamma   90.00
#
_symmetry.space_group_name_H-M   'P 1'
#
loop_
_entity.id
_entity.type
_entity.pdbx_description
1 polymer ?
#
loop_
_entity_poly.entity_id
_entity_poly.type
_entity_poly.pdbx_seq_one_letter_code
_entity_poly.pdbx_strand_id
1 'polypeptide(L)'
;MSNINIKNNTSAQISVSINHWDTDSQRTPVNDSYYSLAPGSNDTWSRADPRGYIISIKKDDTTLSYFVLANTNVVIEEDRVTKVTENAYVINPVE
;
A
#
# COMPACT_ATOMS: atom_id res chain seq x y z
N MET A 1 5.99 -11.31 12.74
CA MET A 1 6.22 -11.28 11.28
C MET A 1 6.00 -9.86 10.82
N SER A 2 6.91 -9.28 10.02
CA SER A 2 6.72 -7.90 9.57
C SER A 2 5.82 -7.80 8.35
N ASN A 3 4.85 -6.89 8.40
CA ASN A 3 3.82 -6.73 7.38
C ASN A 3 3.49 -5.25 7.12
N ILE A 4 2.84 -4.98 6.00
CA ILE A 4 2.18 -3.71 5.72
C ILE A 4 0.69 -4.00 5.66
N ASN A 5 -0.09 -3.31 6.49
CA ASN A 5 -1.55 -3.43 6.51
C ASN A 5 -2.14 -2.27 5.72
N ILE A 6 -3.02 -2.55 4.77
CA ILE A 6 -3.63 -1.55 3.90
C ILE A 6 -5.13 -1.57 4.13
N LYS A 7 -5.74 -0.39 4.30
CA LYS A 7 -7.19 -0.24 4.37
C LYS A 7 -7.66 0.74 3.30
N ASN A 8 -8.63 0.30 2.50
CA ASN A 8 -9.39 1.20 1.64
C ASN A 8 -10.53 1.82 2.47
N ASN A 9 -10.39 3.08 2.85
CA ASN A 9 -11.44 3.83 3.55
C ASN A 9 -12.21 4.76 2.60
N THR A 10 -12.06 4.58 1.29
CA THR A 10 -12.84 5.31 0.28
C THR A 10 -14.15 4.59 -0.04
N SER A 11 -15.13 5.30 -0.61
CA SER A 11 -16.37 4.70 -1.15
C SER A 11 -16.22 3.92 -2.45
N ALA A 12 -15.03 3.90 -3.07
CA ALA A 12 -14.81 3.24 -4.35
C ALA A 12 -13.80 2.09 -4.26
N GLN A 13 -13.88 1.16 -5.19
CA GLN A 13 -12.82 0.16 -5.33
C GLN A 13 -11.53 0.86 -5.78
N ILE A 14 -10.42 0.47 -5.17
CA ILE A 14 -9.08 0.89 -5.59
C ILE A 14 -8.28 -0.32 -6.05
N SER A 15 -7.20 -0.10 -6.80
CA SER A 15 -6.20 -1.13 -7.05
C SER A 15 -4.88 -0.76 -6.40
N VAL A 16 -4.27 -1.70 -5.69
CA VAL A 16 -3.04 -1.48 -4.92
C VAL A 16 -1.98 -2.47 -5.37
N SER A 17 -0.74 -2.01 -5.48
CA SER A 17 0.43 -2.88 -5.57
C SER A 17 1.52 -2.40 -4.62
N ILE A 18 2.32 -3.33 -4.11
CA ILE A 18 3.54 -3.01 -3.35
C ILE A 18 4.70 -3.75 -3.99
N ASN A 19 5.77 -3.03 -4.33
CA ASN A 19 6.99 -3.65 -4.86
C ASN A 19 7.57 -4.66 -3.88
N HIS A 20 8.53 -5.46 -4.33
CA HIS A 20 9.26 -6.37 -3.47
C HIS A 20 10.77 -6.21 -3.69
N TRP A 21 11.54 -6.64 -2.71
CA TRP A 21 12.99 -6.80 -2.84
C TRP A 21 13.34 -8.26 -3.08
N ASP A 22 14.54 -8.52 -3.61
CA ASP A 22 15.06 -9.90 -3.72
C ASP A 22 15.13 -10.61 -2.36
N THR A 23 15.31 -9.86 -1.27
CA THR A 23 15.28 -10.36 0.11
C THR A 23 13.89 -10.87 0.53
N ASP A 24 12.82 -10.43 -0.14
CA ASP A 24 11.46 -10.93 0.10
C ASP A 24 11.20 -12.26 -0.61
N SER A 25 11.99 -12.63 -1.63
CA SER A 25 11.83 -13.87 -2.43
C SER A 25 11.85 -15.16 -1.58
N GLN A 26 12.41 -15.09 -0.39
CA GLN A 26 12.37 -16.17 0.61
C GLN A 26 10.97 -16.40 1.22
N ARG A 27 9.97 -15.59 0.85
CA ARG A 27 8.60 -15.59 1.36
C ARG A 27 7.61 -15.79 0.21
N THR A 28 7.53 -17.00 -0.30
CA THR A 28 6.73 -17.32 -1.50
C THR A 28 5.23 -17.52 -1.21
N PRO A 29 4.35 -17.16 -2.16
CA PRO A 29 4.65 -16.44 -3.41
C PRO A 29 4.82 -14.94 -3.16
N VAL A 30 5.88 -14.36 -3.74
CA VAL A 30 6.06 -12.91 -3.79
C VAL A 30 5.43 -12.41 -5.09
N ASN A 31 4.41 -11.57 -4.96
CA ASN A 31 3.74 -10.91 -6.07
C ASN A 31 3.72 -9.40 -5.81
N ASP A 32 3.81 -8.61 -6.86
CA ASP A 32 3.68 -7.15 -6.90
C ASP A 32 2.67 -6.68 -7.96
N SER A 33 1.89 -7.60 -8.53
CA SER A 33 0.76 -7.26 -9.39
C SER A 33 -0.29 -6.47 -8.61
N TYR A 34 -1.00 -5.59 -9.32
CA TYR A 34 -2.14 -4.89 -8.73
C TYR A 34 -3.22 -5.86 -8.26
N TYR A 35 -3.74 -5.59 -7.07
CA TYR A 35 -4.89 -6.27 -6.48
C TYR A 35 -6.00 -5.27 -6.21
N SER A 36 -7.25 -5.67 -6.44
CA SER A 36 -8.43 -4.83 -6.21
C SER A 36 -8.87 -4.90 -4.76
N LEU A 37 -8.94 -3.75 -4.10
CA LEU A 37 -9.38 -3.61 -2.72
C LEU A 37 -10.72 -2.87 -2.66
N ALA A 38 -11.78 -3.58 -2.26
CA ALA A 38 -13.13 -3.04 -2.16
C ALA A 38 -13.27 -1.96 -1.06
N PRO A 39 -14.29 -1.08 -1.13
CA PRO A 39 -14.59 -0.11 -0.08
C PRO A 39 -14.71 -0.75 1.30
N GLY A 40 -14.03 -0.17 2.30
CA GLY A 40 -14.04 -0.65 3.69
C GLY A 40 -13.18 -1.89 3.96
N SER A 41 -12.68 -2.56 2.91
CA SER A 41 -11.84 -3.75 3.04
C SER A 41 -10.40 -3.40 3.42
N ASN A 42 -9.70 -4.41 3.96
CA ASN A 42 -8.27 -4.35 4.25
C ASN A 42 -7.55 -5.56 3.65
N ASP A 43 -6.24 -5.41 3.49
CA ASP A 43 -5.35 -6.49 3.06
C ASP A 43 -3.99 -6.36 3.76
N THR A 44 -3.24 -7.46 3.83
CA THR A 44 -1.96 -7.56 4.52
C THR A 44 -0.87 -8.09 3.59
N TRP A 45 0.20 -7.32 3.44
CA TRP A 45 1.31 -7.65 2.54
C TRP A 45 2.54 -8.03 3.36
N SER A 46 3.09 -9.23 3.10
CA SER A 46 4.35 -9.68 3.70
C SER A 46 5.51 -8.90 3.08
N ARG A 47 5.99 -7.90 3.82
CA ARG A 47 6.99 -6.91 3.43
C ARG A 47 7.77 -6.54 4.69
N ALA A 48 9.05 -6.90 4.74
CA ALA A 48 9.85 -6.83 5.95
C ALA A 48 11.23 -6.20 5.80
N ASP A 49 11.61 -5.85 4.57
CA ASP A 49 12.87 -5.19 4.33
C ASP A 49 12.88 -3.81 4.99
N PRO A 50 13.91 -3.50 5.80
CA PRO A 50 13.97 -2.24 6.54
C PRO A 50 14.20 -1.02 5.65
N ARG A 51 14.59 -1.20 4.37
CA ARG A 51 14.74 -0.09 3.41
C ARG A 51 13.41 0.55 3.01
N GLY A 52 12.29 -0.09 3.33
CA GLY A 52 10.96 0.35 2.95
C GLY A 52 10.58 -0.07 1.53
N TYR A 53 9.41 0.40 1.12
CA TYR A 53 8.71 -0.04 -0.08
C TYR A 53 8.00 1.12 -0.77
N ILE A 54 7.68 0.91 -2.04
CA ILE A 54 6.79 1.76 -2.83
C ILE A 54 5.44 1.04 -2.95
N ILE A 55 4.40 1.69 -2.46
CA ILE A 55 3.01 1.33 -2.72
C ILE A 55 2.51 2.18 -3.88
N SER A 56 1.89 1.56 -4.89
CA SER A 56 1.18 2.25 -5.96
C SER A 56 -0.32 2.05 -5.78
N ILE A 57 -1.07 3.15 -5.80
CA ILE A 57 -2.52 3.17 -5.63
C ILE A 57 -3.15 3.76 -6.90
N LYS A 58 -4.04 2.97 -7.50
CA LYS A 58 -4.88 3.37 -8.63
C LYS A 58 -6.31 3.55 -8.17
N LYS A 59 -6.89 4.69 -8.51
CA LYS A 59 -8.31 4.99 -8.36
C LYS A 59 -8.73 5.82 -9.58
N ASP A 60 -9.72 5.33 -10.31
CA ASP A 60 -10.16 5.92 -11.58
C ASP A 60 -8.95 6.13 -12.53
N ASP A 61 -8.76 7.33 -13.06
CA ASP A 61 -7.65 7.69 -13.96
C ASP A 61 -6.38 8.16 -13.22
N THR A 62 -6.37 8.13 -11.88
CA THR A 62 -5.25 8.61 -11.07
C THR A 62 -4.43 7.44 -10.53
N THR A 63 -3.12 7.51 -10.74
CA THR A 63 -2.13 6.62 -10.12
C THR A 63 -1.16 7.45 -9.28
N LEU A 64 -1.05 7.16 -7.99
CA LEU A 64 -0.08 7.79 -7.10
C LEU A 64 0.74 6.73 -6.38
N SER A 65 2.03 6.99 -6.23
CA SER A 65 2.97 6.11 -5.52
C SER A 65 3.40 6.75 -4.21
N TYR A 66 3.64 5.95 -3.17
CA TYR A 66 4.06 6.43 -1.85
C TYR A 66 5.19 5.56 -1.31
N PHE A 67 6.09 6.16 -0.53
CA PHE A 67 7.07 5.44 0.27
C PHE A 67 6.44 5.01 1.60
N VAL A 68 6.63 3.75 2.00
CA VAL A 68 6.13 3.19 3.26
C VAL A 68 7.15 2.24 3.90
N LEU A 69 7.20 2.19 5.23
CA LEU A 69 8.03 1.25 5.95
C LEU A 69 7.30 -0.07 6.22
N ALA A 70 8.06 -1.13 6.51
CA ALA A 70 7.50 -2.35 7.07
C ALA A 70 6.88 -2.09 8.46
N ASN A 71 5.97 -2.96 8.90
CA ASN A 71 5.22 -2.86 10.16
C ASN A 71 4.33 -1.61 10.26
N THR A 72 3.75 -1.22 9.13
CA THR A 72 2.99 0.02 9.05
C THR A 72 1.54 -0.21 8.67
N ASN A 73 0.68 0.71 9.12
CA ASN A 73 -0.72 0.76 8.74
C ASN A 73 -0.92 1.90 7.76
N VAL A 74 -1.35 1.55 6.55
CA VAL A 74 -1.64 2.43 5.44
C VAL A 74 -3.16 2.57 5.32
N VAL A 75 -3.68 3.78 5.48
CA VAL A 75 -5.12 4.07 5.28
C VAL A 75 -5.28 5.03 4.12
N ILE A 76 -6.15 4.69 3.19
CA ILE A 76 -6.41 5.43 1.95
C ILE A 76 -7.78 6.09 2.09
N GLU A 77 -7.81 7.42 2.18
CA GLU A 77 -9.00 8.21 2.50
C GLU A 77 -9.66 8.87 1.26
N GLU A 78 -10.88 9.37 1.44
CA GLU A 78 -11.80 9.72 0.35
C GLU A 78 -11.55 11.09 -0.32
N ASP A 79 -11.09 12.08 0.46
CA ASP A 79 -10.88 13.47 0.00
C ASP A 79 -9.83 13.62 -1.12
N ARG A 80 -9.17 12.51 -1.47
CA ARG A 80 -8.40 12.18 -2.68
C ARG A 80 -7.60 10.91 -2.35
N VAL A 81 -7.06 10.23 -3.37
CA VAL A 81 -5.93 9.28 -3.16
C VAL A 81 -4.76 9.92 -2.36
N THR A 82 -4.73 11.25 -2.15
CA THR A 82 -3.65 12.05 -1.52
C THR A 82 -3.56 12.01 0.00
N LYS A 83 -4.54 11.48 0.74
CA LYS A 83 -4.34 11.28 2.19
C LYS A 83 -4.13 9.80 2.46
N VAL A 84 -2.90 9.40 2.24
CA VAL A 84 -2.39 8.15 2.76
C VAL A 84 -1.81 8.44 4.13
N THR A 85 -2.23 7.69 5.15
CA THR A 85 -1.57 7.79 6.46
C THR A 85 -0.70 6.59 6.73
N GLU A 86 0.52 6.83 7.18
CA GLU A 86 1.41 5.83 7.75
C GLU A 86 1.36 5.95 9.28
N ASN A 87 0.77 4.97 9.97
CA ASN A 87 0.60 5.02 11.43
C ASN A 87 -0.01 6.35 11.93
N ALA A 88 -1.05 6.82 11.23
CA ALA A 88 -1.75 8.10 11.42
C ALA A 88 -1.03 9.39 10.96
N TYR A 89 0.20 9.32 10.45
CA TYR A 89 0.88 10.46 9.83
C TYR A 89 0.56 10.56 8.35
N VAL A 90 0.17 11.74 7.86
CA VAL A 90 -0.06 11.96 6.43
C VAL A 90 1.27 11.88 5.68
N ILE A 91 1.32 11.05 4.64
CA ILE A 91 2.46 10.93 3.72
C ILE A 91 2.10 11.47 2.35
N ASN A 92 3.09 12.04 1.66
CA ASN A 92 2.92 12.59 0.31
C ASN A 92 3.33 11.55 -0.74
N PRO A 93 2.79 11.66 -1.97
CA PRO A 93 3.27 10.86 -3.08
C PRO A 93 4.76 11.08 -3.34
N VAL A 94 5.43 10.06 -3.86
CA VAL A 94 6.77 10.19 -4.45
C VAL A 94 6.64 10.61 -5.91
N GLU A 95 7.48 11.55 -6.35
CA GLU A 95 7.61 12.00 -7.75
C GLU A 95 8.60 11.12 -8.53
#